data_AF-A0AAD8Y247-F1
#
_entry.id   AF-A0AAD8Y247-F1
#
_cell.length_a   1.000
_cell.length_b   1.000
_cell.length_c   1.000
_cell.angle_alpha   90.00
_cell.angle_beta   90.00
_cell.angle_gamma   90.00
#
_symmetry.space_group_name_H-M   'P 1'
#
loop_
_entity.id
_entity.type
_entity.pdbx_description
1 polymer ?
#
loop_
_entity_poly.entity_id
_entity_poly.type
_entity_poly.pdbx_seq_one_letter_code
_entity_poly.pdbx_strand_id
1 'polypeptide(L)'
;MRGRRSISSDGSSVGGGSDSNDDLAATTNDDDDSTWLELDDLVPLSIDTPDYTDDNIQRSRLSQKMLILIERCSYCCNRRYLITIIFIFLCIIGSVALVLSKRFHQSLPNLLHIFGGKHSTNHTELICLSTQLLEGNRTTVENMNLNQVATAFYNKPIGDDNILTSGFLWSDEDAYTSKWRPQGVTTMYTENGFRFALVSWYGRADEGYADRGGRVSFVDMADMPIDEFLTDVPEIPFYNYRHVLLVDENFCTLPSIHVGGIEYQNGTLYVADSRKGQQAILEFEVANDLYEVPSCMASLLGYRYVLRASSSFHTPIKPSFFSYDIDNHKFIVGTYAKCGKYPFHEDSTNCFNQKKNNLLWFDKDNVSLTSPLPCDHYFPEMQGAVSLNWEDTTVIWTSSSYGAVSNSHLHAFRTAPFGEGCPDVDLGATKVNTYLLPPGLEDLHIEEAKSSNARFMWMQTEFGVRQVFTVPIKQLLDRDG
;
A
#
# COMPACT_ATOMS: atom_id res chain seq x y z
N MET A 1 -21.25 -14.90 54.57
CA MET A 1 -22.24 -15.96 54.91
C MET A 1 -21.55 -17.32 54.93
N ARG A 2 -22.02 -18.19 55.81
CA ARG A 2 -21.41 -19.48 56.19
C ARG A 2 -21.33 -20.49 55.03
N GLY A 3 -20.14 -21.08 54.87
CA GLY A 3 -19.88 -22.52 54.91
C GLY A 3 -20.42 -23.45 53.82
N ARG A 4 -19.51 -24.18 53.16
CA ARG A 4 -19.34 -25.65 53.34
C ARG A 4 -18.06 -26.16 52.66
N ARG A 5 -17.23 -26.86 53.44
CA ARG A 5 -16.19 -27.81 52.99
C ARG A 5 -16.79 -29.21 52.92
N SER A 6 -16.31 -30.01 51.97
CA SER A 6 -15.99 -31.47 52.01
C SER A 6 -16.22 -32.10 50.63
N ILE A 7 -15.49 -33.07 50.09
CA ILE A 7 -14.33 -33.92 50.46
C ILE A 7 -13.88 -34.58 49.12
N SER A 8 -12.63 -35.03 49.12
CA SER A 8 -11.86 -35.81 48.11
C SER A 8 -12.57 -36.94 47.35
N SER A 9 -12.03 -37.25 46.16
CA SER A 9 -11.61 -38.62 45.84
C SER A 9 -10.51 -38.64 44.77
N ASP A 10 -9.45 -39.38 45.09
CA ASP A 10 -8.30 -39.74 44.26
C ASP A 10 -8.70 -40.66 43.10
N GLY A 11 -7.93 -40.60 42.01
CA GLY A 11 -8.10 -41.46 40.83
C GLY A 11 -6.88 -41.45 39.94
N SER A 12 -5.76 -41.96 40.46
CA SER A 12 -4.57 -42.34 39.70
C SER A 12 -4.89 -43.47 38.70
N SER A 13 -4.48 -43.32 37.44
CA SER A 13 -4.17 -44.47 36.58
C SER A 13 -2.93 -44.20 35.73
N VAL A 14 -1.96 -45.08 35.95
CA VAL A 14 -0.70 -45.25 35.25
C VAL A 14 -0.98 -46.11 34.03
N GLY A 15 -0.54 -45.69 32.85
CA GLY A 15 -0.55 -46.50 31.63
C GLY A 15 0.76 -46.26 30.89
N GLY A 16 1.74 -47.11 31.16
CA GLY A 16 2.96 -47.22 30.36
C GLY A 16 2.69 -47.95 29.05
N GLY A 17 3.33 -47.48 28.00
CA GLY A 17 3.41 -48.14 26.70
C GLY A 17 4.70 -47.68 26.02
N SER A 18 5.67 -48.59 26.01
CA SER A 18 7.00 -48.46 25.43
C SER A 18 6.98 -48.68 23.92
N ASP A 19 8.14 -48.38 23.32
CA ASP A 19 8.65 -48.84 22.03
C ASP A 19 8.08 -48.11 20.79
N SER A 20 8.87 -47.75 19.79
CA SER A 20 10.31 -47.80 19.54
C SER A 20 10.52 -47.15 18.17
N ASN A 21 11.64 -46.45 17.99
CA ASN A 21 12.42 -46.28 16.76
C ASN A 21 11.65 -46.18 15.42
N ASP A 22 11.77 -45.02 14.76
CA ASP A 22 12.45 -44.98 13.46
C ASP A 22 12.88 -43.54 13.15
N ASP A 23 14.16 -43.30 13.44
CA ASP A 23 14.95 -42.19 12.91
C ASP A 23 15.12 -42.37 11.40
N LEU A 24 14.38 -41.60 10.61
CA LEU A 24 14.72 -41.33 9.20
C LEU A 24 14.68 -39.82 8.97
N ALA A 25 15.77 -39.18 9.39
CA ALA A 25 16.15 -37.86 8.93
C ALA A 25 16.50 -37.96 7.43
N ALA A 26 15.49 -37.75 6.58
CA ALA A 26 15.71 -37.44 5.17
C ALA A 26 16.09 -35.96 5.06
N THR A 27 17.39 -35.69 5.11
CA THR A 27 17.97 -34.43 4.67
C THR A 27 17.83 -34.34 3.15
N THR A 28 16.73 -33.76 2.68
CA THR A 28 16.64 -33.25 1.31
C THR A 28 17.37 -31.92 1.27
N ASN A 29 18.64 -31.97 0.87
CA ASN A 29 19.33 -30.81 0.33
C ASN A 29 18.68 -30.47 -1.01
N ASP A 30 17.58 -29.73 -0.96
CA ASP A 30 17.12 -28.95 -2.10
C ASP A 30 17.85 -27.60 -2.02
N ASP A 31 19.05 -27.60 -2.60
CA ASP A 31 19.75 -26.41 -3.07
C ASP A 31 18.95 -25.78 -4.23
N ASP A 32 17.73 -25.31 -3.95
CA ASP A 32 17.06 -24.34 -4.80
C ASP A 32 17.62 -22.96 -4.40
N ASP A 33 18.78 -22.71 -4.99
CA ASP A 33 19.48 -21.44 -5.07
C ASP A 33 18.54 -20.41 -5.71
N SER A 34 17.63 -19.90 -4.88
CA SER A 34 16.62 -18.93 -5.22
C SER A 34 17.28 -17.55 -5.24
N THR A 35 18.16 -17.37 -6.22
CA THR A 35 18.62 -16.07 -6.69
C THR A 35 17.45 -15.31 -7.31
N TRP A 36 16.49 -14.91 -6.48
CA TRP A 36 15.52 -13.86 -6.78
C TRP A 36 16.28 -12.54 -6.72
N LEU A 37 16.99 -12.27 -7.81
CA LEU A 37 17.16 -10.90 -8.27
C LEU A 37 15.74 -10.44 -8.65
N GLU A 38 15.11 -9.64 -7.79
CA GLU A 38 14.07 -8.71 -8.21
C GLU A 38 14.72 -7.83 -9.30
N LEU A 39 14.60 -8.28 -10.54
CA LEU A 39 14.87 -7.52 -11.75
C LEU A 39 13.70 -6.54 -12.03
N ASP A 40 12.82 -6.34 -11.06
CA ASP A 40 11.51 -5.70 -11.23
C ASP A 40 11.51 -4.18 -11.00
N ASP A 41 12.69 -3.57 -10.76
CA ASP A 41 12.89 -2.13 -10.92
C ASP A 41 13.67 -1.76 -12.19
N LEU A 42 14.16 -2.73 -12.96
CA LEU A 42 15.05 -2.48 -14.09
C LEU A 42 14.94 -3.57 -15.17
N VAL A 43 14.10 -3.42 -16.20
CA VAL A 43 14.48 -3.70 -17.61
C VAL A 43 13.49 -3.05 -18.60
N PRO A 44 13.97 -2.46 -19.72
CA PRO A 44 13.22 -1.65 -20.66
C PRO A 44 12.58 -2.47 -21.80
N LEU A 45 11.59 -1.85 -22.43
CA LEU A 45 10.98 -2.23 -23.70
C LEU A 45 12.03 -2.56 -24.79
N SER A 46 12.15 -3.83 -25.18
CA SER A 46 12.58 -4.20 -26.54
C SER A 46 11.36 -4.64 -27.34
N ILE A 47 10.99 -3.87 -28.36
CA ILE A 47 10.01 -4.29 -29.35
C ILE A 47 10.71 -5.21 -30.33
N ASP A 48 10.47 -6.51 -30.22
CA ASP A 48 10.71 -7.44 -31.31
C ASP A 48 9.65 -7.20 -32.38
N THR A 49 10.09 -6.71 -33.53
CA THR A 49 9.26 -6.59 -34.73
C THR A 49 8.95 -7.98 -35.28
N PRO A 50 7.68 -8.31 -35.61
CA PRO A 50 7.38 -9.54 -36.32
C PRO A 50 7.95 -9.47 -37.74
N ASP A 51 8.56 -10.59 -38.12
CA ASP A 51 9.03 -10.92 -39.46
C ASP A 51 7.85 -10.85 -40.44
N TYR A 52 7.79 -9.79 -41.24
CA TYR A 52 6.77 -9.62 -42.29
C TYR A 52 7.43 -9.72 -43.65
N THR A 53 7.13 -10.83 -44.32
CA THR A 53 7.52 -11.15 -45.68
C THR A 53 6.93 -10.14 -46.67
N ASP A 54 7.84 -9.61 -47.48
CA ASP A 54 7.72 -9.24 -48.89
C ASP A 54 6.44 -8.52 -49.36
N ASP A 55 6.54 -7.20 -49.48
CA ASP A 55 5.83 -6.43 -50.51
C ASP A 55 6.73 -5.27 -51.00
N ASN A 56 7.81 -5.67 -51.67
CA ASN A 56 8.55 -4.79 -52.55
C ASN A 56 7.72 -4.55 -53.82
N ILE A 57 7.10 -3.37 -53.95
CA ILE A 57 6.92 -2.54 -55.17
C ILE A 57 5.91 -1.44 -54.81
N GLN A 58 6.31 -0.41 -54.04
CA GLN A 58 5.62 0.90 -54.08
C GLN A 58 6.34 2.06 -53.35
N ARG A 59 7.46 1.82 -52.64
CA ARG A 59 8.15 2.89 -51.89
C ARG A 59 9.07 3.81 -52.70
N SER A 60 9.39 3.52 -53.97
CA SER A 60 10.25 4.41 -54.77
C SER A 60 9.53 5.64 -55.38
N ARG A 61 8.19 5.69 -55.33
CA ARG A 61 7.41 6.81 -55.94
C ARG A 61 6.95 7.89 -54.97
N LEU A 62 6.88 7.63 -53.66
CA LEU A 62 6.47 8.65 -52.68
C LEU A 62 7.64 9.56 -52.25
N SER A 63 8.84 9.01 -52.07
CA SER A 63 10.01 9.80 -51.66
C SER A 63 10.47 10.79 -52.75
N GLN A 64 10.28 10.46 -54.03
CA GLN A 64 10.59 11.39 -55.13
C GLN A 64 9.51 12.46 -55.32
N LYS A 65 8.23 12.18 -55.02
CA LYS A 65 7.16 13.19 -55.12
C LYS A 65 7.19 14.21 -53.97
N MET A 66 7.64 13.81 -52.79
CA MET A 66 7.72 14.71 -51.63
C MET A 66 8.93 15.67 -51.74
N LEU A 67 10.05 15.25 -52.32
CA LEU A 67 11.17 16.17 -52.61
C LEU A 67 10.85 17.15 -53.75
N ILE A 68 10.12 16.72 -54.79
CA ILE A 68 9.74 17.60 -55.91
C ILE A 68 8.72 18.68 -55.48
N LEU A 69 7.88 18.41 -54.47
CA LEU A 69 6.96 19.42 -53.92
C LEU A 69 7.66 20.49 -53.07
N ILE A 70 8.81 20.17 -52.46
CA ILE A 70 9.60 21.13 -51.69
C ILE A 70 10.46 21.99 -52.62
N GLU A 71 10.96 21.45 -53.73
CA GLU A 71 11.75 22.22 -54.71
C GLU A 71 10.90 23.18 -55.57
N ARG A 72 9.62 22.87 -55.84
CA ARG A 72 8.73 23.73 -56.65
C ARG A 72 7.97 24.80 -55.88
N CYS A 73 8.04 24.83 -54.55
CA CYS A 73 7.48 25.91 -53.72
C CYS A 73 8.49 27.02 -53.38
N SER A 74 9.67 27.03 -54.02
CA SER A 74 10.73 28.02 -53.75
C SER A 74 10.70 29.27 -54.64
N TYR A 75 9.62 29.52 -55.38
CA TYR A 75 9.46 30.77 -56.14
C TYR A 75 8.17 31.51 -55.74
N CYS A 76 8.38 32.65 -55.08
CA CYS A 76 7.43 33.75 -54.89
C CYS A 76 6.27 33.60 -53.89
N CYS A 77 6.35 32.67 -52.92
CA CYS A 77 5.43 32.70 -51.76
C CYS A 77 6.08 33.38 -50.55
N ASN A 78 5.46 34.49 -50.16
CA ASN A 78 5.71 35.38 -49.04
C ASN A 78 6.40 34.69 -47.85
N ARG A 79 7.67 35.02 -47.57
CA ARG A 79 8.45 34.56 -46.40
C ARG A 79 7.65 34.66 -45.09
N ARG A 80 6.71 35.60 -45.01
CA ARG A 80 5.76 35.76 -43.90
C ARG A 80 4.86 34.54 -43.69
N TYR A 81 4.37 33.91 -44.75
CA TYR A 81 3.45 32.76 -44.68
C TYR A 81 4.13 31.50 -44.14
N LEU A 82 5.38 31.24 -44.56
CA LEU A 82 6.18 30.14 -44.03
C LEU A 82 6.47 30.32 -42.53
N ILE A 83 6.81 31.54 -42.10
CA ILE A 83 7.02 31.86 -40.68
C ILE A 83 5.73 31.64 -39.88
N THR A 84 4.56 32.04 -40.39
CA THR A 84 3.27 31.81 -39.74
C THR A 84 2.96 30.32 -39.57
N ILE A 85 3.23 29.49 -40.59
CA ILE A 85 3.01 28.04 -40.49
C ILE A 85 3.93 27.40 -39.45
N ILE A 86 5.21 27.78 -39.43
CA ILE A 86 6.17 27.29 -38.41
C ILE A 86 5.70 27.68 -37.01
N PHE A 87 5.24 28.92 -36.83
CA PHE A 87 4.73 29.39 -35.54
C PHE A 87 3.49 28.62 -35.09
N ILE A 88 2.53 28.37 -35.99
CA ILE A 88 1.35 27.55 -35.68
C ILE A 88 1.77 26.13 -35.28
N PHE A 89 2.71 25.53 -36.01
CA PHE A 89 3.20 24.17 -35.70
C PHE A 89 3.88 24.12 -34.32
N LEU A 90 4.71 25.12 -34.00
CA LEU A 90 5.32 25.25 -32.67
C LEU A 90 4.29 25.48 -31.56
N CYS A 91 3.23 26.26 -31.81
CA CYS A 91 2.12 26.43 -30.86
C CYS A 91 1.34 25.13 -30.65
N ILE A 92 1.12 24.33 -31.69
CA ILE A 92 0.46 23.02 -31.59
C ILE A 92 1.36 22.06 -30.81
N ILE A 93 2.65 21.97 -31.14
CA ILE A 93 3.61 21.14 -30.39
C ILE A 93 3.66 21.60 -28.93
N GLY A 94 3.74 22.90 -28.67
CA GLY A 94 3.73 23.47 -27.32
C GLY A 94 2.44 23.15 -26.57
N SER A 95 1.28 23.26 -27.21
CA SER A 95 -0.01 22.92 -26.60
C SER A 95 -0.15 21.43 -26.32
N VAL A 96 0.27 20.57 -27.27
CA VAL A 96 0.29 19.12 -27.09
C VAL A 96 1.27 18.74 -25.98
N ALA A 97 2.47 19.34 -25.94
CA ALA A 97 3.43 19.13 -24.85
C ALA A 97 2.92 19.63 -23.50
N LEU A 98 2.11 20.69 -23.46
CA LEU A 98 1.52 21.22 -22.24
C LEU A 98 0.35 20.35 -21.74
N VAL A 99 -0.45 19.80 -22.67
CA VAL A 99 -1.50 18.81 -22.34
C VAL A 99 -0.89 17.48 -21.94
N LEU A 100 0.14 17.01 -22.65
CA LEU A 100 0.86 15.80 -22.33
C LEU A 100 1.61 15.95 -21.03
N SER A 101 2.31 17.05 -20.75
CA SER A 101 2.94 17.26 -19.44
C SER A 101 1.90 17.24 -18.32
N LYS A 102 0.76 17.91 -18.46
CA LYS A 102 -0.32 17.82 -17.46
C LYS A 102 -0.87 16.41 -17.25
N ARG A 103 -0.94 15.57 -18.29
CA ARG A 103 -1.45 14.18 -18.19
C ARG A 103 -0.38 13.13 -17.86
N PHE A 104 0.87 13.41 -18.19
CA PHE A 104 2.01 12.48 -18.13
C PHE A 104 3.15 13.02 -17.27
N HIS A 105 2.88 13.99 -16.39
CA HIS A 105 3.89 14.63 -15.52
C HIS A 105 4.70 13.60 -14.71
N GLN A 106 4.13 12.43 -14.45
CA GLN A 106 4.80 11.33 -13.76
C GLN A 106 5.59 10.37 -14.68
N SER A 107 5.35 10.36 -16.00
CA SER A 107 5.94 9.36 -16.92
C SER A 107 7.09 9.89 -17.80
N LEU A 108 7.12 11.19 -18.13
CA LEU A 108 8.15 11.76 -19.01
C LEU A 108 9.55 11.81 -18.36
N PRO A 109 9.69 12.18 -17.06
CA PRO A 109 10.98 12.09 -16.36
C PRO A 109 11.48 10.64 -16.28
N ASN A 110 10.58 9.68 -16.03
CA ASN A 110 10.89 8.25 -15.99
C ASN A 110 11.35 7.75 -17.37
N LEU A 111 10.73 8.23 -18.45
CA LEU A 111 11.13 7.89 -19.82
C LEU A 111 12.54 8.41 -20.17
N LEU A 112 12.90 9.63 -19.72
CA LEU A 112 14.24 10.19 -19.94
C LEU A 112 15.31 9.51 -19.07
N HIS A 113 14.95 9.03 -17.88
CA HIS A 113 15.85 8.26 -17.03
C HIS A 113 16.28 6.92 -17.67
N ILE A 114 15.38 6.27 -18.41
CA ILE A 114 15.65 4.99 -19.13
C ILE A 114 16.78 5.12 -20.16
N PHE A 115 16.96 6.30 -20.78
CA PHE A 115 17.96 6.48 -21.85
C PHE A 115 19.32 7.03 -21.37
N GLY A 116 19.47 7.38 -20.09
CA GLY A 116 20.59 8.24 -19.66
C GLY A 116 21.49 7.74 -18.53
N GLY A 117 21.09 6.76 -17.71
CA GLY A 117 21.81 6.46 -16.47
C GLY A 117 22.26 5.01 -16.34
N LYS A 118 23.58 4.75 -16.35
CA LYS A 118 24.11 3.58 -15.65
C LYS A 118 23.78 3.76 -14.17
N HIS A 119 22.86 2.96 -13.63
CA HIS A 119 22.62 2.90 -12.19
C HIS A 119 23.93 2.52 -11.50
N SER A 120 24.57 3.50 -10.87
CA SER A 120 25.61 3.22 -9.89
C SER A 120 24.94 2.45 -8.77
N THR A 121 25.40 1.23 -8.51
CA THR A 121 25.06 0.46 -7.31
C THR A 121 25.72 1.15 -6.11
N ASN A 122 25.27 2.36 -5.79
CA ASN A 122 25.68 3.02 -4.57
C ASN A 122 25.10 2.20 -3.42
N HIS A 123 25.98 1.68 -2.57
CA HIS A 123 25.57 1.04 -1.33
C HIS A 123 24.69 2.02 -0.55
N THR A 124 23.49 1.59 -0.21
CA THR A 124 22.53 2.36 0.57
C THR A 124 23.10 2.54 1.97
N GLU A 125 23.62 3.72 2.29
CA GLU A 125 24.23 4.01 3.59
C GLU A 125 23.13 4.25 4.63
N LEU A 126 23.23 3.59 5.79
CA LEU A 126 22.36 3.81 6.94
C LEU A 126 22.62 5.20 7.53
N ILE A 127 21.57 5.97 7.76
CA ILE A 127 21.68 7.31 8.34
C ILE A 127 21.12 7.27 9.76
N CYS A 128 21.98 7.50 10.75
CA CYS A 128 21.64 7.37 12.17
C CYS A 128 21.72 8.70 12.92
N LEU A 129 20.82 8.88 13.89
CA LEU A 129 20.94 9.94 14.89
C LEU A 129 21.78 9.47 16.08
N SER A 130 22.49 10.41 16.71
CA SER A 130 23.20 10.14 17.95
C SER A 130 22.19 10.00 19.11
N THR A 131 22.09 8.79 19.67
CA THR A 131 21.17 8.42 20.78
C THR A 131 21.24 9.37 21.97
N GLN A 132 22.45 9.77 22.39
CA GLN A 132 22.71 10.63 23.55
C GLN A 132 21.98 11.99 23.51
N LEU A 133 21.56 12.43 22.33
CA LEU A 133 20.95 13.75 22.13
C LEU A 133 19.41 13.69 22.00
N LEU A 134 18.84 12.48 21.91
CA LEU A 134 17.39 12.26 21.89
C LEU A 134 16.85 11.81 23.25
N GLU A 135 17.73 11.34 24.15
CA GLU A 135 17.37 11.04 25.53
C GLU A 135 16.77 12.29 26.21
N GLY A 136 15.49 12.22 26.55
CA GLY A 136 14.73 13.31 27.19
C GLY A 136 13.84 14.15 26.26
N ASN A 137 13.92 13.99 24.94
CA ASN A 137 13.09 14.71 23.97
C ASN A 137 11.88 13.90 23.48
N ARG A 138 11.32 13.07 24.37
CA ARG A 138 10.08 12.35 24.07
C ARG A 138 8.92 13.34 23.99
N THR A 139 8.02 13.10 23.06
CA THR A 139 6.79 13.87 22.89
C THR A 139 5.62 12.93 22.65
N THR A 140 4.42 13.48 22.56
CA THR A 140 3.20 12.72 22.25
C THR A 140 2.59 13.22 20.94
N VAL A 141 1.70 12.44 20.36
CA VAL A 141 1.04 12.79 19.09
C VAL A 141 0.26 14.11 19.24
N GLU A 142 -0.39 14.33 20.37
CA GLU A 142 -1.17 15.54 20.66
C GLU A 142 -0.31 16.80 20.77
N ASN A 143 0.97 16.64 21.13
CA ASN A 143 1.92 17.74 21.25
C ASN A 143 2.68 18.02 19.95
N MET A 144 2.47 17.21 18.90
CA MET A 144 3.09 17.45 17.62
C MET A 144 2.51 18.71 16.97
N ASN A 145 3.39 19.61 16.56
CA ASN A 145 3.01 20.70 15.66
C ASN A 145 2.68 20.13 14.28
N LEU A 146 1.39 20.05 13.92
CA LEU A 146 0.91 19.66 12.59
C LEU A 146 0.98 20.87 11.65
N ASN A 147 1.90 20.87 10.69
CA ASN A 147 2.21 22.05 9.87
C ASN A 147 1.90 21.90 8.39
N GLN A 148 1.40 20.75 7.96
CA GLN A 148 0.94 20.52 6.60
C GLN A 148 -0.59 20.46 6.59
N VAL A 149 -1.18 20.72 5.42
CA VAL A 149 -2.63 20.83 5.25
C VAL A 149 -3.09 19.92 4.12
N ALA A 150 -4.04 19.03 4.42
CA ALA A 150 -4.73 18.18 3.46
C ALA A 150 -6.11 18.79 3.16
N THR A 151 -6.59 18.67 1.92
CA THR A 151 -7.89 19.22 1.52
C THR A 151 -8.97 18.15 1.71
N ALA A 152 -9.95 18.44 2.55
CA ALA A 152 -11.03 17.50 2.83
C ALA A 152 -12.04 17.43 1.67
N PHE A 153 -12.78 16.31 1.60
CA PHE A 153 -13.97 16.18 0.77
C PHE A 153 -14.99 15.26 1.44
N TYR A 154 -16.25 15.41 1.05
CA TYR A 154 -17.37 14.66 1.62
C TYR A 154 -18.32 14.19 0.53
N ASN A 155 -18.93 13.02 0.74
CA ASN A 155 -19.96 12.45 -0.13
C ASN A 155 -19.58 12.44 -1.62
N LYS A 156 -18.28 12.28 -1.91
CA LYS A 156 -17.74 12.27 -3.26
C LYS A 156 -17.96 10.87 -3.85
N PRO A 157 -18.68 10.74 -4.97
CA PRO A 157 -18.79 9.47 -5.66
C PRO A 157 -17.43 9.07 -6.22
N ILE A 158 -17.01 7.84 -5.95
CA ILE A 158 -15.77 7.24 -6.45
C ILE A 158 -16.08 5.89 -7.11
N GLY A 159 -15.31 5.60 -8.17
CA GLY A 159 -15.42 4.34 -8.90
C GLY A 159 -16.63 4.28 -9.82
N ASP A 160 -16.71 3.19 -10.57
CA ASP A 160 -17.80 2.98 -11.54
C ASP A 160 -19.15 2.77 -10.82
N ASP A 161 -19.09 2.27 -9.59
CA ASP A 161 -20.26 2.02 -8.76
C ASP A 161 -20.76 3.27 -8.02
N ASN A 162 -20.12 4.44 -8.18
CA ASN A 162 -20.48 5.68 -7.46
C ASN A 162 -20.60 5.48 -5.94
N ILE A 163 -19.61 4.83 -5.33
CA ILE A 163 -19.54 4.66 -3.87
C ILE A 163 -19.35 6.05 -3.26
N LEU A 164 -20.17 6.41 -2.28
CA LEU A 164 -20.08 7.73 -1.65
C LEU A 164 -19.01 7.69 -0.59
N THR A 165 -18.02 8.56 -0.74
CA THR A 165 -16.82 8.54 0.08
C THR A 165 -16.56 9.90 0.71
N SER A 166 -15.90 9.89 1.85
CA SER A 166 -15.40 11.09 2.51
C SER A 166 -13.94 10.89 2.88
N GLY A 167 -13.17 11.96 2.98
CA GLY A 167 -11.73 11.83 3.22
C GLY A 167 -10.98 13.09 2.88
N PHE A 168 -9.76 12.93 2.36
CA PHE A 168 -8.90 14.05 2.02
C PHE A 168 -7.93 13.76 0.87
N LEU A 169 -7.49 14.85 0.25
CA LEU A 169 -6.41 14.91 -0.72
C LEU A 169 -5.16 15.45 -0.03
N TRP A 170 -4.00 14.86 -0.34
CA TRP A 170 -2.73 15.36 0.18
C TRP A 170 -2.43 16.80 -0.28
N SER A 171 -1.48 17.46 0.39
CA SER A 171 -0.95 18.73 -0.10
C SER A 171 -0.37 18.56 -1.51
N ASP A 172 -0.30 19.61 -2.32
CA ASP A 172 0.30 19.51 -3.66
C ASP A 172 1.73 18.93 -3.63
N GLU A 173 2.53 19.26 -2.61
CA GLU A 173 3.88 18.72 -2.46
C GLU A 173 3.87 17.19 -2.31
N ASP A 174 3.00 16.65 -1.45
CA ASP A 174 2.93 15.22 -1.18
C ASP A 174 2.09 14.44 -2.21
N ALA A 175 1.11 15.09 -2.85
CA ALA A 175 0.31 14.51 -3.93
C ALA A 175 1.14 14.30 -5.20
N TYR A 176 2.04 15.23 -5.52
CA TYR A 176 2.79 15.21 -6.78
C TYR A 176 4.26 14.77 -6.63
N THR A 177 4.77 14.57 -5.42
CA THR A 177 6.14 14.09 -5.24
C THR A 177 6.36 12.73 -5.91
N SER A 178 7.41 12.59 -6.70
CA SER A 178 7.82 11.29 -7.22
C SER A 178 8.54 10.47 -6.16
N LYS A 179 9.13 11.10 -5.14
CA LYS A 179 10.10 10.53 -4.20
C LYS A 179 9.51 9.63 -3.12
N TRP A 180 8.29 9.95 -2.71
CA TRP A 180 7.55 9.22 -1.68
C TRP A 180 6.23 8.71 -2.25
N ARG A 181 5.85 7.51 -1.83
CA ARG A 181 4.58 6.87 -2.22
C ARG A 181 3.82 6.44 -0.97
N PRO A 182 2.53 6.80 -0.85
CA PRO A 182 1.73 6.33 0.27
C PRO A 182 1.36 4.86 0.02
N GLN A 183 1.32 4.03 1.07
CA GLN A 183 1.02 2.60 0.93
C GLN A 183 0.01 2.08 1.95
N GLY A 184 0.32 2.18 3.24
CA GLY A 184 -0.52 1.68 4.33
C GLY A 184 -1.48 2.74 4.90
N VAL A 185 -2.62 2.32 5.45
CA VAL A 185 -3.58 3.21 6.13
C VAL A 185 -4.15 2.54 7.38
N THR A 186 -4.21 3.27 8.48
CA THR A 186 -4.90 2.84 9.70
C THR A 186 -5.47 4.06 10.43
N THR A 187 -6.23 3.85 11.50
CA THR A 187 -6.70 4.93 12.39
C THR A 187 -6.25 4.68 13.82
N MET A 188 -6.11 5.76 14.58
CA MET A 188 -5.83 5.66 16.01
C MET A 188 -6.68 6.62 16.81
N TYR A 189 -6.91 6.24 18.06
CA TYR A 189 -7.36 7.15 19.10
C TYR A 189 -6.30 7.23 20.19
N THR A 190 -5.98 8.47 20.58
CA THR A 190 -5.18 8.74 21.78
C THR A 190 -6.00 8.43 23.04
N GLU A 191 -5.33 8.32 24.18
CA GLU A 191 -5.98 8.16 25.49
C GLU A 191 -6.93 9.33 25.80
N ASN A 192 -6.60 10.54 25.32
CA ASN A 192 -7.39 11.75 25.47
C ASN A 192 -8.56 11.85 24.46
N GLY A 193 -8.74 10.86 23.59
CA GLY A 193 -9.84 10.80 22.63
C GLY A 193 -9.59 11.53 21.31
N PHE A 194 -8.42 12.14 21.09
CA PHE A 194 -8.04 12.66 19.77
C PHE A 194 -7.94 11.51 18.77
N ARG A 195 -8.47 11.74 17.58
CA ARG A 195 -8.57 10.76 16.49
C ARG A 195 -7.65 11.15 15.35
N PHE A 196 -6.85 10.21 14.87
CA PHE A 196 -5.96 10.42 13.74
C PHE A 196 -6.15 9.34 12.68
N ALA A 197 -6.02 9.73 11.41
CA ALA A 197 -5.71 8.80 10.33
C ALA A 197 -4.19 8.76 10.16
N LEU A 198 -3.64 7.55 10.05
CA LEU A 198 -2.21 7.31 9.84
C LEU A 198 -2.03 6.75 8.43
N VAL A 199 -1.07 7.31 7.69
CA VAL A 199 -0.71 6.80 6.36
C VAL A 199 0.78 6.63 6.26
N SER A 200 1.24 5.42 5.94
CA SER A 200 2.65 5.16 5.71
C SER A 200 3.09 5.58 4.32
N TRP A 201 4.37 5.91 4.20
CA TRP A 201 5.01 6.20 2.93
C TRP A 201 6.38 5.56 2.87
N TYR A 202 6.79 5.18 1.66
CA TYR A 202 8.14 4.71 1.39
C TYR A 202 8.90 5.59 0.40
N GLY A 203 10.21 5.66 0.61
CA GLY A 203 11.13 6.32 -0.29
C GLY A 203 11.42 5.45 -1.50
N ARG A 204 11.19 5.97 -2.72
CA ARG A 204 11.38 5.18 -3.93
C ARG A 204 12.85 5.08 -4.34
N ALA A 205 13.28 3.87 -4.71
CA ALA A 205 14.64 3.60 -5.12
C ALA A 205 15.03 4.28 -6.43
N ASP A 206 14.13 4.30 -7.43
CA ASP A 206 14.34 4.95 -8.73
C ASP A 206 14.53 6.47 -8.63
N GLU A 207 14.04 7.07 -7.54
CA GLU A 207 14.23 8.48 -7.21
C GLU A 207 15.42 8.75 -6.28
N GLY A 208 16.18 7.71 -5.90
CA GLY A 208 17.29 7.82 -4.97
C GLY A 208 16.87 8.11 -3.53
N TYR A 209 15.69 7.63 -3.12
CA TYR A 209 15.12 7.85 -1.79
C TYR A 209 15.03 6.57 -0.94
N ALA A 210 15.53 5.43 -1.43
CA ALA A 210 15.50 4.16 -0.71
C ALA A 210 16.24 4.20 0.64
N ASP A 211 17.31 4.99 0.76
CA ASP A 211 18.10 5.18 1.99
C ASP A 211 17.34 5.90 3.11
N ARG A 212 16.30 6.65 2.74
CA ARG A 212 15.46 7.39 3.68
C ARG A 212 14.49 6.50 4.45
N GLY A 213 14.24 5.29 3.96
CA GLY A 213 13.34 4.32 4.55
C GLY A 213 11.88 4.74 4.50
N GLY A 214 11.19 4.61 5.64
CA GLY A 214 9.76 4.78 5.80
C GLY A 214 9.35 5.99 6.65
N ARG A 215 8.18 6.56 6.41
CA ARG A 215 7.56 7.58 7.27
C ARG A 215 6.07 7.31 7.45
N VAL A 216 5.45 7.95 8.44
CA VAL A 216 4.01 7.94 8.66
C VAL A 216 3.49 9.37 8.80
N SER A 217 2.45 9.70 8.04
CA SER A 217 1.66 10.92 8.25
C SER A 217 0.67 10.71 9.39
N PHE A 218 0.67 11.60 10.38
CA PHE A 218 -0.40 11.70 11.37
C PHE A 218 -1.32 12.84 10.95
N VAL A 219 -2.55 12.52 10.55
CA VAL A 219 -3.57 13.47 10.10
C VAL A 219 -4.62 13.60 11.19
N ASP A 220 -4.83 14.82 11.69
CA ASP A 220 -5.85 15.09 12.71
C ASP A 220 -7.26 15.02 12.10
N MET A 221 -8.04 14.06 12.58
CA MET A 221 -9.39 13.75 12.11
C MET A 221 -10.44 14.00 13.21
N ALA A 222 -10.09 14.75 14.27
CA ALA A 222 -10.97 15.02 15.40
C ALA A 222 -12.31 15.63 14.96
N ASP A 223 -12.26 16.49 13.96
CA ASP A 223 -13.43 17.19 13.48
C ASP A 223 -14.08 16.53 12.24
N MET A 224 -13.52 15.43 11.72
CA MET A 224 -14.15 14.73 10.59
C MET A 224 -15.48 14.13 11.04
N PRO A 225 -16.61 14.47 10.37
CA PRO A 225 -17.88 13.84 10.65
C PRO A 225 -17.83 12.33 10.45
N ILE A 226 -18.22 11.59 11.48
CA ILE A 226 -18.43 10.14 11.44
C ILE A 226 -19.89 9.88 11.83
N ASP A 227 -20.80 10.15 10.91
CA ASP A 227 -22.18 9.71 11.02
C ASP A 227 -22.52 8.92 9.77
N GLU A 228 -23.32 7.86 9.93
CA GLU A 228 -23.69 6.89 8.89
C GLU A 228 -24.29 7.57 7.65
N PHE A 229 -24.80 8.81 7.80
CA PHE A 229 -25.49 9.54 6.73
C PHE A 229 -24.89 10.88 6.33
N LEU A 230 -23.87 11.43 7.02
CA LEU A 230 -23.14 12.66 6.63
C LEU A 230 -23.98 13.83 6.07
N THR A 231 -25.27 13.95 6.43
CA THR A 231 -26.18 14.89 5.74
C THR A 231 -26.20 16.29 6.35
N ASP A 232 -25.79 16.45 7.62
CA ASP A 232 -26.02 17.69 8.37
C ASP A 232 -24.82 18.18 9.20
N VAL A 233 -23.61 17.66 8.94
CA VAL A 233 -22.41 18.07 9.70
C VAL A 233 -21.65 19.16 8.95
N PRO A 234 -21.19 20.24 9.62
CA PRO A 234 -20.39 21.28 8.98
C PRO A 234 -19.18 20.67 8.27
N GLU A 235 -19.11 20.89 6.97
CA GLU A 235 -17.97 20.48 6.16
C GLU A 235 -16.73 21.27 6.59
N ILE A 236 -15.68 20.54 6.93
CA ILE A 236 -14.39 21.12 7.29
C ILE A 236 -13.54 21.10 6.04
N PRO A 237 -12.97 22.23 5.62
CA PRO A 237 -12.28 22.31 4.34
C PRO A 237 -10.90 21.65 4.36
N PHE A 238 -10.31 21.44 5.53
CA PHE A 238 -8.94 20.94 5.64
C PHE A 238 -8.66 20.15 6.93
N TYR A 239 -7.67 19.26 6.85
CA TYR A 239 -7.11 18.55 7.99
C TYR A 239 -5.61 18.85 8.10
N ASN A 240 -5.13 19.07 9.32
CA ASN A 240 -3.71 19.32 9.56
C ASN A 240 -2.98 17.98 9.74
N TYR A 241 -1.74 17.90 9.26
CA TYR A 241 -0.92 16.70 9.44
C TYR A 241 0.57 16.99 9.58
N ARG A 242 1.31 15.96 10.00
CA ARG A 242 2.76 15.94 10.10
C ARG A 242 3.30 14.57 9.69
N HIS A 243 4.41 14.58 8.95
CA HIS A 243 5.21 13.39 8.68
C HIS A 243 6.16 13.08 9.83
N VAL A 244 6.20 11.82 10.25
CA VAL A 244 7.10 11.28 11.27
C VAL A 244 7.94 10.18 10.63
N LEU A 245 9.27 10.26 10.75
CA LEU A 245 10.17 9.27 10.15
C LEU A 245 10.23 8.01 11.03
N LEU A 246 10.14 6.83 10.42
CA LEU A 246 10.33 5.56 11.10
C LEU A 246 11.84 5.24 11.20
N VAL A 247 12.29 4.91 12.40
CA VAL A 247 13.69 4.56 12.66
C VAL A 247 13.78 3.28 13.48
N ASP A 248 14.89 2.56 13.38
CA ASP A 248 15.15 1.39 14.20
C ASP A 248 15.44 1.77 15.67
N GLU A 249 15.67 0.75 16.52
CA GLU A 249 16.01 0.93 17.94
C GLU A 249 17.24 1.82 18.20
N ASN A 250 18.13 1.94 17.21
CA ASN A 250 19.36 2.73 17.24
C ASN A 250 19.20 4.12 16.60
N PHE A 251 17.96 4.50 16.26
CA PHE A 251 17.62 5.73 15.53
C PHE A 251 18.27 5.84 14.16
N CYS A 252 18.48 4.71 13.49
CA CYS A 252 18.88 4.65 12.09
C CYS A 252 17.65 4.57 11.18
N THR A 253 17.77 5.13 9.96
CA THR A 253 16.77 4.90 8.92
C THR A 253 16.61 3.42 8.64
N LEU A 254 15.49 3.06 8.00
CA LEU A 254 15.20 1.69 7.56
C LEU A 254 15.32 1.59 6.03
N PRO A 255 16.52 1.54 5.43
CA PRO A 255 16.67 1.53 3.98
C PRO A 255 15.85 0.45 3.27
N SER A 256 15.29 0.81 2.12
CA SER A 256 14.54 -0.09 1.23
C SER A 256 13.30 -0.74 1.85
N ILE A 257 12.78 -0.21 2.97
CA ILE A 257 11.47 -0.61 3.50
C ILE A 257 10.37 0.06 2.66
N HIS A 258 9.33 -0.71 2.30
CA HIS A 258 8.13 -0.17 1.61
C HIS A 258 7.01 0.22 2.57
N VAL A 259 7.00 -0.29 3.81
CA VAL A 259 6.01 0.10 4.83
C VAL A 259 4.56 -0.16 4.35
N GLY A 260 4.36 -1.28 3.64
CA GLY A 260 3.17 -1.45 2.80
C GLY A 260 1.85 -1.64 3.53
N GLY A 261 1.89 -2.29 4.68
CA GLY A 261 0.75 -2.39 5.59
C GLY A 261 1.10 -1.83 6.95
N ILE A 262 0.17 -1.07 7.53
CA ILE A 262 0.28 -0.58 8.90
C ILE A 262 -1.02 -0.80 9.64
N GLU A 263 -0.92 -1.07 10.94
CA GLU A 263 -2.09 -1.25 11.77
C GLU A 263 -1.83 -0.74 13.18
N TYR A 264 -2.77 0.01 13.76
CA TYR A 264 -2.63 0.51 15.12
C TYR A 264 -3.53 -0.28 16.06
N GLN A 265 -2.94 -0.96 17.04
CA GLN A 265 -3.67 -1.68 18.08
C GLN A 265 -3.05 -1.44 19.45
N ASN A 266 -3.88 -1.07 20.43
CA ASN A 266 -3.51 -0.94 21.84
C ASN A 266 -2.23 -0.12 22.10
N GLY A 267 -2.10 1.05 21.47
CA GLY A 267 -0.95 1.94 21.68
C GLY A 267 0.27 1.64 20.79
N THR A 268 0.24 0.53 20.06
CA THR A 268 1.34 0.09 19.19
C THR A 268 0.94 0.25 17.73
N LEU A 269 1.80 0.91 16.95
CA LEU A 269 1.74 0.88 15.50
C LEU A 269 2.58 -0.30 15.01
N TYR A 270 1.93 -1.22 14.31
CA TYR A 270 2.52 -2.36 13.65
C TYR A 270 2.80 -2.01 12.20
N VAL A 271 3.97 -2.39 11.70
CA VAL A 271 4.43 -2.03 10.36
C VAL A 271 5.02 -3.27 9.67
N ALA A 272 4.50 -3.60 8.49
CA ALA A 272 5.06 -4.67 7.66
C ALA A 272 6.51 -4.36 7.25
N ASP A 273 7.44 -5.25 7.61
CA ASP A 273 8.82 -5.18 7.14
C ASP A 273 8.98 -5.88 5.80
N SER A 274 8.79 -5.12 4.73
CA SER A 274 8.85 -5.62 3.36
C SER A 274 10.27 -5.72 2.78
N ARG A 275 11.31 -5.39 3.57
CA ARG A 275 12.70 -5.46 3.11
C ARG A 275 13.04 -6.89 2.66
N LYS A 276 13.97 -6.99 1.71
CA LYS A 276 14.39 -8.28 1.16
C LYS A 276 14.88 -9.22 2.28
N GLY A 277 14.33 -10.43 2.31
CA GLY A 277 14.67 -11.45 3.30
C GLY A 277 14.04 -11.24 4.69
N GLN A 278 13.21 -10.21 4.88
CA GLN A 278 12.47 -10.01 6.11
C GLN A 278 11.07 -10.63 6.01
N GLN A 279 10.69 -11.33 7.07
CA GLN A 279 9.34 -11.85 7.31
C GLN A 279 8.96 -11.45 8.73
N ALA A 280 8.77 -10.15 8.91
CA ALA A 280 8.58 -9.57 10.22
C ALA A 280 7.60 -8.40 10.19
N ILE A 281 7.01 -8.13 11.34
CA ILE A 281 6.27 -6.93 11.64
C ILE A 281 7.07 -6.16 12.69
N LEU A 282 7.38 -4.90 12.40
CA LEU A 282 8.02 -3.99 13.33
C LEU A 282 6.97 -3.35 14.24
N GLU A 283 7.34 -3.13 15.50
CA GLU A 283 6.47 -2.52 16.51
C GLU A 283 6.99 -1.15 16.90
N PHE A 284 6.08 -0.19 17.00
CA PHE A 284 6.37 1.17 17.42
C PHE A 284 5.36 1.58 18.50
N GLU A 285 5.80 1.74 19.75
CA GLU A 285 4.92 2.22 20.83
C GLU A 285 4.70 3.73 20.70
N VAL A 286 3.61 4.14 20.06
CA VAL A 286 3.37 5.54 19.66
C VAL A 286 3.43 6.51 20.86
N ALA A 287 2.94 6.09 22.02
CA ALA A 287 2.94 6.90 23.25
C ALA A 287 4.34 7.05 23.87
N ASN A 288 5.24 6.09 23.66
CA ASN A 288 6.52 5.98 24.38
C ASN A 288 7.75 6.25 23.51
N ASP A 289 7.63 6.05 22.20
CA ASP A 289 8.75 6.02 21.25
C ASP A 289 8.70 7.13 20.19
N LEU A 290 7.87 8.15 20.39
CA LEU A 290 7.87 9.36 19.58
C LEU A 290 8.83 10.41 20.15
N TYR A 291 9.78 10.85 19.33
CA TYR A 291 10.81 11.82 19.73
C TYR A 291 10.78 13.05 18.83
N GLU A 292 10.95 14.23 19.43
CA GLU A 292 11.17 15.47 18.70
C GLU A 292 12.67 15.69 18.47
N VAL A 293 13.07 15.87 17.21
CA VAL A 293 14.46 16.10 16.82
C VAL A 293 14.84 17.54 17.19
N PRO A 294 15.88 17.76 18.02
CA PRO A 294 16.34 19.09 18.41
C PRO A 294 16.65 19.97 17.21
N SER A 295 16.30 21.26 17.28
CA SER A 295 16.58 22.21 16.19
C SER A 295 18.07 22.47 15.97
N CYS A 296 18.91 22.18 16.97
CA CYS A 296 20.36 22.27 16.87
C CYS A 296 20.98 21.12 16.04
N MET A 297 20.24 20.03 15.83
CA MET A 297 20.59 19.06 14.82
C MET A 297 20.11 19.56 13.47
N ALA A 298 20.91 19.36 12.43
CA ALA A 298 20.32 19.25 11.10
C ALA A 298 19.31 18.10 11.21
N SER A 299 18.01 18.40 11.12
CA SER A 299 16.94 17.41 11.24
C SER A 299 17.28 16.17 10.41
N LEU A 300 17.10 14.96 10.98
CA LEU A 300 17.40 13.71 10.26
C LEU A 300 16.60 13.73 8.96
N LEU A 301 17.30 13.95 7.84
CA LEU A 301 16.68 14.08 6.51
C LEU A 301 15.57 15.13 6.39
N GLY A 302 15.57 16.16 7.26
CA GLY A 302 14.53 17.20 7.26
C GLY A 302 13.38 16.96 8.25
N TYR A 303 13.33 15.81 8.94
CA TYR A 303 12.21 15.46 9.82
C TYR A 303 12.32 16.09 11.21
N ARG A 304 11.19 16.64 11.69
CA ARG A 304 11.07 17.19 13.05
C ARG A 304 10.79 16.11 14.09
N TYR A 305 10.18 15.00 13.69
CA TYR A 305 9.82 13.91 14.60
C TYR A 305 10.27 12.57 14.02
N VAL A 306 10.68 11.68 14.91
CA VAL A 306 11.01 10.29 14.59
C VAL A 306 10.22 9.37 15.51
N LEU A 307 9.79 8.23 15.00
CA LEU A 307 9.12 7.17 15.75
C LEU A 307 10.04 5.94 15.73
N ARG A 308 10.49 5.54 16.92
CA ARG A 308 11.50 4.50 17.11
C ARG A 308 10.87 3.12 17.25
N ALA A 309 11.41 2.13 16.55
CA ALA A 309 10.98 0.75 16.73
C ALA A 309 11.31 0.26 18.15
N SER A 310 10.34 -0.39 18.80
CA SER A 310 10.46 -0.97 20.14
C SER A 310 10.79 -2.45 20.09
N SER A 311 10.21 -3.18 19.12
CA SER A 311 10.42 -4.61 18.95
C SER A 311 10.01 -5.07 17.54
N SER A 312 10.03 -6.38 17.30
CA SER A 312 9.48 -7.00 16.10
C SER A 312 9.11 -8.46 16.36
N PHE A 313 8.19 -9.01 15.58
CA PHE A 313 7.90 -10.45 15.55
C PHE A 313 7.83 -10.98 14.12
N HIS A 314 7.97 -12.29 13.98
CA HIS A 314 8.01 -12.95 12.68
C HIS A 314 6.61 -13.33 12.16
N THR A 315 6.47 -13.37 10.84
CA THR A 315 5.30 -13.91 10.14
C THR A 315 5.69 -15.10 9.27
N PRO A 316 4.80 -16.07 9.03
CA PRO A 316 5.12 -17.24 8.20
C PRO A 316 5.11 -16.92 6.70
N ILE A 317 4.59 -15.76 6.32
CA ILE A 317 4.60 -15.23 4.95
C ILE A 317 5.24 -13.85 4.92
N LYS A 318 5.86 -13.50 3.78
CA LYS A 318 6.43 -12.16 3.55
C LYS A 318 5.27 -11.14 3.48
N PRO A 319 5.16 -10.19 4.42
CA PRO A 319 4.04 -9.26 4.43
C PRO A 319 4.16 -8.26 3.27
N SER A 320 3.12 -8.15 2.44
CA SER A 320 2.93 -7.00 1.55
C SER A 320 2.04 -5.94 2.20
N PHE A 321 1.01 -6.38 2.94
CA PHE A 321 0.09 -5.55 3.70
C PHE A 321 -0.27 -6.19 5.04
N PHE A 322 -0.94 -5.43 5.91
CA PHE A 322 -1.17 -5.79 7.29
C PHE A 322 -2.36 -5.01 7.86
N SER A 323 -3.32 -5.71 8.46
CA SER A 323 -4.51 -5.10 9.07
C SER A 323 -4.99 -5.91 10.28
N TYR A 324 -6.15 -5.55 10.86
CA TYR A 324 -6.73 -6.22 12.00
C TYR A 324 -8.22 -6.52 11.80
N ASP A 325 -8.60 -7.77 12.03
CA ASP A 325 -9.97 -8.22 12.18
C ASP A 325 -10.43 -7.89 13.61
N ILE A 326 -11.23 -6.83 13.73
CA ILE A 326 -11.75 -6.35 15.03
C ILE A 326 -12.71 -7.38 15.66
N ASP A 327 -13.45 -8.14 14.87
CA ASP A 327 -14.48 -9.05 15.37
C ASP A 327 -13.89 -10.37 15.90
N ASN A 328 -12.83 -10.86 15.24
CA ASN A 328 -12.15 -12.08 15.63
C ASN A 328 -10.88 -11.82 16.46
N HIS A 329 -10.50 -10.55 16.63
CA HIS A 329 -9.29 -10.10 17.34
C HIS A 329 -7.99 -10.68 16.77
N LYS A 330 -7.89 -10.71 15.44
CA LYS A 330 -6.75 -11.31 14.73
C LYS A 330 -6.10 -10.33 13.79
N PHE A 331 -4.78 -10.40 13.67
CA PHE A 331 -4.08 -9.73 12.59
C PHE A 331 -4.30 -10.45 11.28
N ILE A 332 -4.41 -9.68 10.21
CA ILE A 332 -4.47 -10.18 8.84
C ILE A 332 -3.20 -9.75 8.14
N VAL A 333 -2.51 -10.70 7.53
CA VAL A 333 -1.34 -10.43 6.68
C VAL A 333 -1.51 -11.15 5.36
N GLY A 334 -1.06 -10.53 4.28
CA GLY A 334 -1.07 -11.17 2.96
C GLY A 334 0.20 -10.95 2.18
N THR A 335 0.30 -11.69 1.07
CA THR A 335 1.40 -11.60 0.12
C THR A 335 0.98 -10.88 -1.16
N TYR A 336 1.95 -10.24 -1.80
CA TYR A 336 1.81 -9.77 -3.17
C TYR A 336 2.36 -10.81 -4.13
N ALA A 337 1.56 -11.20 -5.12
CA ALA A 337 2.01 -12.01 -6.22
C ALA A 337 1.34 -11.58 -7.52
N LYS A 338 2.18 -11.28 -8.51
CA LYS A 338 1.76 -10.79 -9.82
C LYS A 338 1.11 -11.89 -10.64
N CYS A 339 0.01 -11.58 -11.32
CA CYS A 339 -0.56 -12.46 -12.34
C CYS A 339 -0.47 -11.87 -13.75
N GLY A 340 -0.27 -12.74 -14.73
CA GLY A 340 -0.30 -12.35 -16.14
C GLY A 340 0.91 -11.55 -16.61
N LYS A 341 0.77 -10.92 -17.78
CA LYS A 341 1.81 -10.06 -18.39
C LYS A 341 1.38 -8.61 -18.29
N TYR A 342 2.22 -7.77 -17.71
CA TYR A 342 2.05 -6.32 -17.69
C TYR A 342 1.84 -5.77 -19.12
N PRO A 343 0.95 -4.78 -19.33
CA PRO A 343 0.15 -4.02 -18.36
C PRO A 343 -1.26 -4.58 -18.12
N PHE A 344 -1.56 -5.79 -18.60
CA PHE A 344 -2.91 -6.32 -18.57
C PHE A 344 -3.06 -7.29 -17.41
N HIS A 345 -3.85 -6.88 -16.42
CA HIS A 345 -4.37 -7.79 -15.41
C HIS A 345 -5.65 -8.47 -15.92
N GLU A 346 -5.85 -9.72 -15.52
CA GLU A 346 -7.07 -10.47 -15.78
C GLU A 346 -7.49 -11.22 -14.52
N ASP A 347 -8.67 -10.89 -14.01
CA ASP A 347 -9.36 -11.66 -12.98
C ASP A 347 -9.78 -13.02 -13.53
N SER A 348 -8.89 -14.00 -13.41
CA SER A 348 -9.09 -15.35 -13.92
C SER A 348 -8.85 -16.39 -12.83
N THR A 349 -9.53 -17.53 -12.96
CA THR A 349 -9.34 -18.69 -12.07
C THR A 349 -7.86 -19.13 -12.00
N ASN A 350 -7.11 -18.99 -13.09
CA ASN A 350 -5.67 -19.28 -13.10
C ASN A 350 -4.87 -18.31 -12.23
N CYS A 351 -5.29 -17.06 -12.16
CA CYS A 351 -4.68 -16.07 -11.30
C CYS A 351 -5.01 -16.30 -9.83
N PHE A 352 -6.27 -16.62 -9.52
CA PHE A 352 -6.70 -16.86 -8.14
C PHE A 352 -6.04 -18.11 -7.55
N ASN A 353 -5.87 -19.16 -8.36
CA ASN A 353 -5.33 -20.44 -7.88
C ASN A 353 -3.81 -20.48 -7.67
N GLN A 354 -3.11 -19.34 -7.69
CA GLN A 354 -1.68 -19.33 -7.43
C GLN A 354 -1.37 -19.55 -5.94
N LYS A 355 -0.46 -20.48 -5.64
CA LYS A 355 0.04 -20.77 -4.27
C LYS A 355 0.79 -19.62 -3.59
N LYS A 356 0.97 -18.50 -4.30
CA LYS A 356 1.66 -17.31 -3.81
C LYS A 356 0.68 -16.22 -3.37
N ASN A 357 -0.62 -16.41 -3.60
CA ASN A 357 -1.67 -15.47 -3.19
C ASN A 357 -2.20 -15.92 -1.84
N ASN A 358 -1.52 -15.47 -0.79
CA ASN A 358 -1.70 -16.01 0.55
C ASN A 358 -2.28 -14.94 1.46
N LEU A 359 -3.26 -15.34 2.27
CA LEU A 359 -3.77 -14.57 3.40
C LEU A 359 -3.57 -15.36 4.69
N LEU A 360 -3.48 -14.67 5.82
CA LEU A 360 -3.34 -15.32 7.11
C LEU A 360 -4.00 -14.49 8.19
N TRP A 361 -4.83 -15.15 8.99
CA TRP A 361 -5.37 -14.63 10.25
C TRP A 361 -4.60 -15.25 11.42
N PHE A 362 -4.06 -14.43 12.30
CA PHE A 362 -3.24 -14.94 13.39
C PHE A 362 -3.28 -14.06 14.65
N ASP A 363 -3.02 -14.70 15.79
CA ASP A 363 -2.75 -14.03 17.06
C ASP A 363 -1.25 -13.74 17.16
N LYS A 364 -0.89 -12.51 17.52
CA LYS A 364 0.51 -12.08 17.67
C LYS A 364 1.31 -13.00 18.60
N ASP A 365 0.71 -13.50 19.67
CA ASP A 365 1.39 -14.36 20.63
C ASP A 365 1.53 -15.81 20.15
N ASN A 366 0.91 -16.16 19.02
CA ASN A 366 0.87 -17.51 18.45
C ASN A 366 1.28 -17.53 16.96
N VAL A 367 2.28 -16.72 16.60
CA VAL A 367 2.85 -16.67 15.25
C VAL A 367 4.35 -16.97 15.24
N SER A 368 4.80 -17.63 14.19
CA SER A 368 6.20 -17.94 13.93
C SER A 368 6.46 -17.97 12.42
N LEU A 369 7.70 -18.23 12.02
CA LEU A 369 8.07 -18.38 10.60
C LEU A 369 7.38 -19.55 9.87
N THR A 370 6.71 -20.46 10.57
CA THR A 370 6.11 -21.66 9.97
C THR A 370 4.66 -21.92 10.38
N SER A 371 4.11 -21.08 11.26
CA SER A 371 2.76 -21.28 11.82
C SER A 371 2.13 -19.93 12.19
N PRO A 372 0.82 -19.74 11.97
CA PRO A 372 -0.11 -20.67 11.31
C PRO A 372 0.19 -20.84 9.82
N LEU A 373 -0.32 -21.92 9.20
CA LEU A 373 -0.21 -22.10 7.76
C LEU A 373 -1.03 -21.02 7.04
N PRO A 374 -0.49 -20.39 5.99
CA PRO A 374 -1.26 -19.45 5.20
C PRO A 374 -2.43 -20.13 4.50
N CYS A 375 -3.44 -19.32 4.24
CA CYS A 375 -4.56 -19.65 3.40
C CYS A 375 -4.17 -19.31 1.96
N ASP A 376 -4.19 -20.31 1.09
CA ASP A 376 -3.80 -20.17 -0.31
C ASP A 376 -5.01 -19.83 -1.20
N HIS A 377 -4.73 -19.52 -2.47
CA HIS A 377 -5.71 -19.36 -3.54
C HIS A 377 -6.59 -18.10 -3.48
N TYR A 378 -6.05 -16.99 -2.98
CA TYR A 378 -6.71 -15.69 -3.01
C TYR A 378 -6.41 -14.89 -4.29
N PHE A 379 -6.85 -13.63 -4.32
CA PHE A 379 -6.64 -12.73 -5.45
C PHE A 379 -5.14 -12.46 -5.68
N PRO A 380 -4.69 -12.29 -6.92
CA PRO A 380 -3.35 -11.80 -7.20
C PRO A 380 -3.23 -10.31 -6.90
N GLU A 381 -2.00 -9.82 -6.84
CA GLU A 381 -1.67 -8.39 -6.73
C GLU A 381 -2.36 -7.68 -5.55
N MET A 382 -2.65 -8.45 -4.49
CA MET A 382 -3.28 -7.93 -3.28
C MET A 382 -2.38 -6.90 -2.58
N GLN A 383 -2.99 -5.81 -2.15
CA GLN A 383 -2.35 -4.72 -1.42
C GLN A 383 -3.01 -4.43 -0.07
N GLY A 384 -4.10 -5.11 0.26
CA GLY A 384 -4.83 -4.93 1.50
C GLY A 384 -5.90 -6.00 1.65
N ALA A 385 -6.23 -6.33 2.90
CA ALA A 385 -7.37 -7.19 3.20
C ALA A 385 -7.97 -6.81 4.54
N VAL A 386 -9.29 -6.92 4.69
CA VAL A 386 -10.01 -6.76 5.95
C VAL A 386 -11.16 -7.75 6.01
N SER A 387 -11.58 -8.13 7.22
CA SER A 387 -12.74 -8.99 7.44
C SER A 387 -13.66 -8.45 8.52
N LEU A 388 -14.94 -8.83 8.43
CA LEU A 388 -16.00 -8.38 9.31
C LEU A 388 -17.06 -9.48 9.45
N ASN A 389 -17.50 -9.75 10.68
CA ASN A 389 -18.68 -10.57 10.92
C ASN A 389 -19.94 -9.75 10.65
N TRP A 390 -20.78 -10.22 9.74
CA TRP A 390 -22.07 -9.63 9.39
C TRP A 390 -23.16 -10.69 9.40
N GLU A 391 -24.10 -10.54 10.32
CA GLU A 391 -25.17 -11.51 10.57
C GLU A 391 -24.60 -12.90 10.89
N ASP A 392 -24.86 -13.90 10.04
CA ASP A 392 -24.38 -15.28 10.16
C ASP A 392 -23.23 -15.60 9.20
N THR A 393 -22.58 -14.58 8.64
CA THR A 393 -21.46 -14.71 7.70
C THR A 393 -20.26 -13.84 8.10
N THR A 394 -19.08 -14.17 7.60
CA THR A 394 -17.94 -13.25 7.57
C THR A 394 -17.79 -12.73 6.14
N VAL A 395 -17.69 -11.41 6.00
CA VAL A 395 -17.38 -10.74 4.73
C VAL A 395 -15.91 -10.40 4.73
N ILE A 396 -15.23 -10.75 3.65
CA ILE A 396 -13.80 -10.48 3.46
C ILE A 396 -13.67 -9.57 2.24
N TRP A 397 -12.95 -8.47 2.42
CA TRP A 397 -12.56 -7.59 1.34
C TRP A 397 -11.06 -7.68 1.09
N THR A 398 -10.67 -7.68 -0.17
CA THR A 398 -9.28 -7.60 -0.60
C THR A 398 -9.13 -6.55 -1.68
N SER A 399 -8.14 -5.67 -1.55
CA SER A 399 -7.78 -4.71 -2.59
C SER A 399 -6.67 -5.28 -3.47
N SER A 400 -6.81 -5.07 -4.78
CA SER A 400 -5.81 -5.44 -5.78
C SER A 400 -5.45 -4.22 -6.63
N SER A 401 -4.14 -3.92 -6.72
CA SER A 401 -3.61 -2.74 -7.41
C SER A 401 -2.83 -3.15 -8.66
N TYR A 402 -3.17 -2.55 -9.80
CA TYR A 402 -2.55 -2.83 -11.10
C TYR A 402 -1.68 -1.68 -11.59
N GLY A 403 -1.13 -0.92 -10.65
CA GLY A 403 -0.29 0.25 -10.93
C GLY A 403 -1.09 1.49 -11.36
N ALA A 404 -0.40 2.44 -12.00
CA ALA A 404 -0.94 3.78 -12.26
C ALA A 404 -1.94 3.90 -13.42
N VAL A 405 -2.09 2.85 -14.24
CA VAL A 405 -2.79 2.93 -15.54
C VAL A 405 -4.15 2.26 -15.56
N SER A 406 -4.42 1.38 -14.60
CA SER A 406 -5.62 0.55 -14.55
C SER A 406 -6.35 0.78 -13.24
N ASN A 407 -7.68 0.78 -13.27
CA ASN A 407 -8.49 0.83 -12.06
C ASN A 407 -8.12 -0.34 -11.15
N SER A 408 -8.07 -0.07 -9.85
CA SER A 408 -7.86 -1.11 -8.86
C SER A 408 -9.17 -1.79 -8.52
N HIS A 409 -9.09 -3.02 -8.04
CA HIS A 409 -10.26 -3.80 -7.67
C HIS A 409 -10.36 -3.89 -6.15
N LEU A 410 -11.58 -3.73 -5.63
CA LEU A 410 -11.92 -4.16 -4.29
C LEU A 410 -12.86 -5.36 -4.43
N HIS A 411 -12.34 -6.54 -4.14
CA HIS A 411 -13.11 -7.78 -4.17
C HIS A 411 -13.78 -8.01 -2.81
N ALA A 412 -15.02 -8.45 -2.82
CA ALA A 412 -15.81 -8.80 -1.65
C ALA A 412 -16.40 -10.20 -1.82
N PHE A 413 -16.23 -11.04 -0.81
CA PHE A 413 -16.81 -12.38 -0.78
C PHE A 413 -17.22 -12.76 0.64
N ARG A 414 -18.17 -13.68 0.73
CA ARG A 414 -18.75 -14.14 2.00
C ARG A 414 -18.35 -15.57 2.28
N THR A 415 -18.11 -15.88 3.54
CA THR A 415 -17.87 -17.23 4.04
C THR A 415 -18.62 -17.45 5.35
N ALA A 416 -18.69 -18.71 5.80
CA ALA A 416 -19.18 -19.00 7.13
C ALA A 416 -18.25 -18.37 8.19
N PRO A 417 -18.77 -18.00 9.37
CA PRO A 417 -17.93 -17.53 10.46
C PRO A 417 -16.85 -18.56 10.79
N PHE A 418 -15.62 -18.10 10.89
CA PHE A 418 -14.46 -18.94 11.19
C PHE A 418 -13.76 -18.43 12.44
N GLY A 419 -13.37 -19.37 13.32
CA GLY A 419 -12.63 -19.04 14.54
C GLY A 419 -11.13 -19.13 14.31
N GLU A 420 -10.64 -20.35 14.11
CA GLU A 420 -9.24 -20.63 13.80
C GLU A 420 -9.08 -21.23 12.40
N GLY A 421 -7.96 -20.93 11.75
CA GLY A 421 -7.65 -21.42 10.42
C GLY A 421 -8.19 -20.55 9.30
N CYS A 422 -8.26 -21.14 8.11
CA CYS A 422 -8.64 -20.46 6.89
C CYS A 422 -10.15 -20.46 6.69
N PRO A 423 -10.73 -19.35 6.20
CA PRO A 423 -12.12 -19.38 5.77
C PRO A 423 -12.27 -20.38 4.62
N ASP A 424 -13.31 -21.21 4.68
CA ASP A 424 -13.63 -22.16 3.62
C ASP A 424 -14.23 -21.40 2.44
N VAL A 425 -13.40 -21.12 1.43
CA VAL A 425 -13.78 -20.30 0.28
C VAL A 425 -13.28 -20.95 -1.00
N ASP A 426 -14.22 -21.40 -1.81
CA ASP A 426 -13.97 -21.73 -3.21
C ASP A 426 -14.27 -20.49 -4.06
N LEU A 427 -13.26 -19.69 -4.41
CA LEU A 427 -13.43 -18.50 -5.24
C LEU A 427 -13.97 -18.82 -6.65
N GLY A 428 -13.87 -20.06 -7.13
CA GLY A 428 -14.45 -20.49 -8.40
C GLY A 428 -15.96 -20.70 -8.32
N ALA A 429 -16.49 -21.05 -7.15
CA ALA A 429 -17.91 -21.27 -6.91
C ALA A 429 -18.59 -20.10 -6.17
N THR A 430 -17.82 -19.30 -5.43
CA THR A 430 -18.31 -18.19 -4.61
C THR A 430 -18.60 -16.97 -5.47
N LYS A 431 -19.75 -16.33 -5.27
CA LYS A 431 -20.05 -15.05 -5.89
C LYS A 431 -19.11 -13.99 -5.30
N VAL A 432 -18.19 -13.49 -6.11
CA VAL A 432 -17.29 -12.37 -5.76
C VAL A 432 -17.88 -11.09 -6.34
N ASN A 433 -18.17 -10.12 -5.48
CA ASN A 433 -18.49 -8.76 -5.93
C ASN A 433 -17.18 -8.00 -6.12
N THR A 434 -17.07 -7.23 -7.20
CA THR A 434 -15.85 -6.48 -7.52
C THR A 434 -16.22 -5.02 -7.77
N TYR A 435 -15.65 -4.13 -6.98
CA TYR A 435 -15.80 -2.69 -7.12
C TYR A 435 -14.59 -2.12 -7.85
N LEU A 436 -14.84 -1.30 -8.89
CA LEU A 436 -13.78 -0.65 -9.64
C LEU A 436 -13.45 0.70 -9.00
N LEU A 437 -12.25 0.82 -8.45
CA LEU A 437 -11.76 2.00 -7.76
C LEU A 437 -10.60 2.66 -8.53
N PRO A 438 -10.28 3.93 -8.24
CA PRO A 438 -9.17 4.62 -8.90
C PRO A 438 -7.85 3.83 -8.79
N PRO A 439 -6.94 4.00 -9.76
CA PRO A 439 -5.66 3.30 -9.77
C PRO A 439 -4.85 3.46 -8.49
N GLY A 440 -4.19 2.39 -8.06
CA GLY A 440 -3.32 2.37 -6.90
C GLY A 440 -4.01 2.11 -5.58
N LEU A 441 -5.15 1.41 -5.53
CA LEU A 441 -5.78 1.07 -4.26
C LEU A 441 -4.87 0.11 -3.49
N GLU A 442 -4.29 0.60 -2.39
CA GLU A 442 -3.36 -0.19 -1.60
C GLU A 442 -4.07 -0.79 -0.37
N ASP A 443 -3.66 -0.40 0.83
CA ASP A 443 -4.08 -0.99 2.09
C ASP A 443 -5.55 -0.72 2.46
N LEU A 444 -6.07 -1.59 3.34
CA LEU A 444 -7.46 -1.55 3.83
C LEU A 444 -7.46 -1.58 5.37
N HIS A 445 -8.29 -0.73 5.97
CA HIS A 445 -8.47 -0.71 7.42
C HIS A 445 -9.95 -0.52 7.79
N ILE A 446 -10.44 -1.27 8.77
CA ILE A 446 -11.78 -1.05 9.34
C ILE A 446 -11.62 -0.28 10.64
N GLU A 447 -12.27 0.88 10.72
CA GLU A 447 -12.43 1.63 11.95
C GLU A 447 -13.83 1.40 12.52
N GLU A 448 -13.93 1.21 13.84
CA GLU A 448 -15.18 1.27 14.57
C GLU A 448 -15.30 2.61 15.32
N ALA A 449 -16.28 3.42 14.93
CA ALA A 449 -16.50 4.74 15.49
C ALA A 449 -16.98 4.65 16.95
N LYS A 450 -16.21 5.25 17.88
CA LYS A 450 -16.51 5.22 19.32
C LYS A 450 -17.90 5.75 19.71
N SER A 451 -18.47 6.65 18.93
CA SER A 451 -19.73 7.34 19.26
C SER A 451 -21.00 6.58 18.85
N SER A 452 -20.93 5.77 17.80
CA SER A 452 -22.11 5.17 17.16
C SER A 452 -22.00 3.67 16.89
N ASN A 453 -20.83 3.07 17.13
CA ASN A 453 -20.47 1.72 16.66
C ASN A 453 -20.59 1.56 15.13
N ALA A 454 -20.75 2.66 14.38
CA ALA A 454 -20.73 2.61 12.94
C ALA A 454 -19.31 2.27 12.47
N ARG A 455 -19.22 1.42 11.45
CA ARG A 455 -17.94 0.93 10.92
C ARG A 455 -17.65 1.51 9.55
N PHE A 456 -16.39 1.86 9.37
CA PHE A 456 -15.90 2.61 8.22
C PHE A 456 -14.68 1.92 7.66
N MET A 457 -14.68 1.65 6.36
CA MET A 457 -13.53 1.11 5.66
C MET A 457 -12.68 2.25 5.10
N TRP A 458 -11.49 2.42 5.66
CA TRP A 458 -10.46 3.31 5.18
C TRP A 458 -9.64 2.67 4.08
N MET A 459 -9.35 3.47 3.07
CA MET A 459 -8.65 3.12 1.86
C MET A 459 -7.73 4.28 1.45
N GLN A 460 -6.67 3.96 0.72
CA GLN A 460 -5.78 4.98 0.17
C GLN A 460 -5.32 4.61 -1.25
N THR A 461 -5.01 5.61 -2.07
CA THR A 461 -4.46 5.39 -3.42
C THR A 461 -3.01 5.84 -3.57
N GLU A 462 -2.12 4.98 -4.08
CA GLU A 462 -0.72 5.30 -4.40
C GLU A 462 -0.55 6.21 -5.63
N PHE A 463 -1.43 6.05 -6.63
CA PHE A 463 -1.34 6.71 -7.92
C PHE A 463 -2.44 7.75 -8.15
N GLY A 464 -2.33 8.48 -9.26
CA GLY A 464 -3.31 9.48 -9.65
C GLY A 464 -3.38 10.65 -8.66
N VAL A 465 -4.58 10.91 -8.15
CA VAL A 465 -4.89 12.05 -7.26
C VAL A 465 -4.33 11.85 -5.85
N ARG A 466 -3.88 10.63 -5.49
CA ARG A 466 -3.42 10.24 -4.15
C ARG A 466 -4.34 10.75 -3.05
N GLN A 467 -5.36 9.98 -2.76
CA GLN A 467 -6.38 10.34 -1.79
C GLN A 467 -6.48 9.26 -0.72
N VAL A 468 -6.89 9.70 0.47
CA VAL A 468 -7.28 8.82 1.56
C VAL A 468 -8.77 9.02 1.74
N PHE A 469 -9.52 7.93 1.80
CA PHE A 469 -10.97 8.01 1.85
C PHE A 469 -11.54 6.87 2.67
N THR A 470 -12.77 7.09 3.12
CA THR A 470 -13.50 6.14 3.92
C THR A 470 -14.91 5.96 3.38
N VAL A 471 -15.44 4.75 3.58
CA VAL A 471 -16.77 4.34 3.15
C VAL A 471 -17.49 3.70 4.34
N PRO A 472 -18.73 4.11 4.66
CA PRO A 472 -19.54 3.37 5.62
C PRO A 472 -19.70 1.92 5.15
N ILE A 473 -19.30 0.94 5.96
CA ILE A 473 -19.30 -0.48 5.57
C ILE A 473 -20.69 -0.95 5.11
N LYS A 474 -21.74 -0.41 5.73
CA LYS A 474 -23.13 -0.71 5.35
C LYS A 474 -23.41 -0.40 3.88
N GLN A 475 -22.81 0.64 3.31
CA GLN A 475 -22.98 0.96 1.88
C GLN A 475 -22.40 -0.14 0.97
N LEU A 476 -21.31 -0.79 1.39
CA LEU A 476 -20.74 -1.93 0.67
C LEU A 476 -21.63 -3.17 0.83
N LEU A 477 -22.09 -3.44 2.05
CA LEU A 477 -22.92 -4.59 2.36
C LEU A 477 -24.31 -4.56 1.70
N ASP A 478 -24.95 -3.39 1.67
CA ASP A 478 -26.29 -3.19 1.06
C ASP A 478 -26.26 -3.44 -0.47
N ARG A 479 -25.08 -3.39 -1.09
CA ARG A 479 -24.88 -3.67 -2.52
C ARG A 479 -24.53 -5.13 -2.79
N ASP A 480 -24.09 -5.86 -1.77
CA ASP A 480 -23.70 -7.25 -1.90
C ASP A 480 -24.88 -8.23 -1.91
N GLY A 481 -26.04 -7.79 -1.38
CA GLY A 481 -27.32 -8.52 -1.37
C GLY A 481 -28.09 -8.40 -2.67
#